data_AF-A0A382IEE2-F1
#
_entry.id   AF-A0A382IEE2-F1
#
_cell.length_a   1.000
_cell.length_b   1.000
_cell.length_c   1.000
_cell.angle_alpha   90.00
_cell.angle_beta   90.00
_cell.angle_gamma   90.00
#
_symmetry.space_group_name_H-M   'P 1'
#
loop_
_entity.id
_entity.type
_entity.pdbx_description
1 polymer ?
#
loop_
_entity_poly.entity_id
_entity_poly.type
_entity_poly.pdbx_seq_one_letter_code
_entity_poly.pdbx_strand_id
1 'polypeptide(L)'
;ITNNNYIREIMMLSDNEPVILGQTTVPEDTLKHNGWAKKLGTKGLGEALFNLLNVSRSVFNFSFCVSNNSMLKKYGLHLPETESMHLWIRRSSFLIENRPLWVVEIFLPKICELK
;
A
#
# COMPACT_ATOMS: atom_id res chain seq x y z
N ILE A 1 -8.39 -2.26 21.66
CA ILE A 1 -7.37 -2.61 20.65
C ILE A 1 -6.51 -1.37 20.49
N THR A 2 -5.26 -1.46 20.90
CA THR A 2 -4.46 -0.36 21.44
C THR A 2 -4.13 0.73 20.41
N ASN A 3 -4.20 1.97 20.90
CA ASN A 3 -4.12 3.27 20.22
C ASN A 3 -2.86 3.53 19.38
N ASN A 4 -3.02 4.38 18.33
CA ASN A 4 -2.00 5.06 17.52
C ASN A 4 -1.11 4.23 16.56
N ASN A 5 -1.72 3.65 15.53
CA ASN A 5 -0.95 3.25 14.33
C ASN A 5 -0.61 4.48 13.46
N TYR A 6 0.59 4.51 12.90
CA TYR A 6 0.89 5.41 11.79
C TYR A 6 0.44 4.77 10.48
N ILE A 7 -0.41 5.48 9.74
CA ILE A 7 -0.90 5.06 8.44
C ILE A 7 -0.25 5.94 7.38
N ARG A 8 0.38 5.29 6.40
CA ARG A 8 0.91 5.95 5.19
C ARG A 8 0.14 5.44 3.98
N GLU A 9 -0.60 6.33 3.33
CA GLU A 9 -1.26 6.06 2.05
C GLU A 9 -0.44 6.68 0.91
N ILE A 10 -0.27 5.93 -0.17
CA ILE A 10 0.44 6.38 -1.38
C ILE A 10 -0.36 6.01 -2.61
N MET A 11 -0.10 6.75 -3.68
CA MET A 11 -0.56 6.46 -5.03
C MET A 11 0.66 6.37 -5.94
N MET A 12 0.82 5.23 -6.60
CA MET A 12 1.84 5.07 -7.63
C MET A 12 1.22 5.36 -8.99
N LEU A 13 1.92 6.16 -9.79
CA LEU A 13 1.50 6.59 -11.11
C LEU A 13 2.41 5.98 -12.18
N SER A 14 1.84 5.68 -13.35
CA SER A 14 2.58 5.49 -14.60
C SER A 14 1.97 6.45 -15.62
N ASP A 15 2.79 7.22 -16.32
CA ASP A 15 2.32 8.23 -17.29
C ASP A 15 1.27 9.19 -16.70
N ASN A 16 1.45 9.61 -15.44
CA ASN A 16 0.50 10.40 -14.64
C ASN A 16 -0.86 9.73 -14.37
N GLU A 17 -1.03 8.46 -14.72
CA GLU A 17 -2.22 7.68 -14.41
C GLU A 17 -1.97 6.75 -13.21
N PRO A 18 -2.90 6.69 -12.24
CA PRO A 18 -2.77 5.84 -11.07
C PRO A 18 -2.85 4.34 -11.43
N VAL A 19 -1.85 3.59 -10.97
CA VAL A 19 -1.72 2.14 -11.22
C VAL A 19 -1.83 1.31 -9.95
N ILE A 20 -1.39 1.84 -8.80
CA ILE A 20 -1.47 1.15 -7.51
C ILE A 20 -1.81 2.15 -6.41
N LEU A 21 -2.77 1.79 -5.56
CA LEU A 21 -3.00 2.43 -4.28
C LEU A 21 -2.34 1.58 -3.18
N GLY A 22 -1.42 2.18 -2.42
CA GLY A 22 -0.70 1.49 -1.36
C GLY A 22 -1.04 2.06 0.01
N GLN A 23 -1.29 1.20 0.99
CA GLN A 23 -1.40 1.57 2.39
C GLN A 23 -0.39 0.77 3.21
N THR A 24 0.38 1.47 4.04
CA THR A 24 1.26 0.88 5.04
C THR A 24 0.75 1.24 6.43
N THR A 25 0.54 0.21 7.26
CA THR A 25 0.17 0.34 8.66
C THR A 25 1.37 -0.01 9.52
N VAL A 26 1.86 0.97 10.29
CA VAL A 26 3.01 0.82 11.17
C VAL A 26 2.53 0.91 12.63
N PRO A 27 2.60 -0.18 13.41
CA PRO A 27 2.38 -0.14 14.85
C PRO A 27 3.22 0.92 15.54
N GLU A 28 2.71 1.49 16.62
CA GLU A 28 3.43 2.49 17.41
C GLU A 28 4.82 1.99 17.86
N ASP A 29 4.92 0.74 18.32
CA ASP A 29 6.19 0.13 18.74
C ASP A 29 7.19 0.01 17.59
N THR A 30 6.74 -0.52 16.44
CA THR A 30 7.54 -0.59 15.22
C THR A 30 8.04 0.79 14.83
N LEU A 31 7.16 1.78 14.87
CA LEU A 31 7.48 3.15 14.48
C LEU A 31 8.48 3.83 15.43
N LYS A 32 8.37 3.61 16.75
CA LYS A 32 9.31 4.17 17.73
C LYS A 32 10.76 3.78 17.42
N HIS A 33 10.97 2.54 16.99
CA HIS A 33 12.28 2.02 16.62
C HIS A 33 12.64 2.31 15.15
N ASN A 34 11.63 2.43 14.28
CA ASN A 34 11.79 2.67 12.84
C ASN A 34 11.22 4.03 12.43
N GLY A 35 11.67 5.10 13.10
CA GLY A 35 11.19 6.46 12.86
C GLY A 35 11.39 6.97 11.42
N TRP A 36 12.29 6.33 10.67
CA TRP A 36 12.49 6.57 9.24
C TRP A 36 11.22 6.32 8.40
N ALA A 37 10.32 5.42 8.83
CA ALA A 37 9.09 5.09 8.09
C ALA A 37 8.16 6.32 7.91
N LYS A 38 8.19 7.27 8.86
CA LYS A 38 7.49 8.56 8.78
C LYS A 38 8.17 9.57 7.84
N LYS A 39 9.46 9.39 7.56
CA LYS A 39 10.29 10.31 6.78
C LYS A 39 10.43 9.91 5.31
N LEU A 40 9.69 8.90 4.87
CA LEU A 40 9.79 8.38 3.50
C LEU A 40 9.39 9.41 2.44
N GLY A 41 8.46 10.33 2.73
CA GLY A 41 7.94 11.24 1.73
C GLY A 41 7.45 10.49 0.49
N THR A 42 8.02 10.83 -0.68
CA THR A 42 7.75 10.19 -1.97
C THR A 42 8.53 8.88 -2.21
N LYS A 43 9.52 8.54 -1.37
CA LYS A 43 10.31 7.31 -1.52
C LYS A 43 9.47 6.05 -1.30
N GLY A 44 9.70 5.02 -2.11
CA GLY A 44 9.01 3.73 -1.97
C GLY A 44 9.36 3.01 -0.66
N LEU A 45 8.39 2.33 -0.06
CA LEU A 45 8.65 1.52 1.14
C LEU A 45 9.65 0.41 0.85
N GLY A 46 9.47 -0.32 -0.27
CA GLY A 46 10.37 -1.41 -0.68
C GLY A 46 11.81 -0.95 -0.86
N GLU A 47 12.01 0.22 -1.47
CA GLU A 47 13.34 0.82 -1.65
C GLU A 47 14.00 1.18 -0.31
N ALA A 48 13.23 1.69 0.66
CA ALA A 48 13.74 1.97 1.99
C ALA A 48 14.09 0.69 2.76
N LEU A 49 13.26 -0.35 2.65
CA LEU A 49 13.47 -1.64 3.29
C LEU A 49 14.68 -2.40 2.72
N PHE A 50 14.96 -2.25 1.42
CA PHE A 50 16.09 -2.90 0.77
C PHE A 50 17.45 -2.52 1.38
N ASN A 51 17.55 -1.29 1.92
CA ASN A 51 18.77 -0.80 2.55
C ASN A 51 18.92 -1.22 4.01
N LEU A 52 17.97 -1.97 4.57
CA LEU A 52 17.99 -2.40 5.97
C LEU A 52 18.48 -3.84 6.09
N LEU A 53 19.26 -4.08 7.15
CA LEU A 53 19.62 -5.43 7.58
C LEU A 53 18.45 -6.03 8.38
N ASN A 54 18.34 -7.36 8.39
CA ASN A 54 17.34 -8.09 9.19
C ASN A 54 15.86 -7.74 8.88
N VAL A 55 15.54 -7.61 7.60
CA VAL A 55 14.15 -7.48 7.13
C VAL A 55 13.69 -8.79 6.49
N SER A 56 12.52 -9.27 6.88
CA SER A 56 11.84 -10.37 6.19
C SER A 56 10.43 -9.94 5.78
N ARG A 57 9.89 -10.61 4.76
CA ARG A 57 8.53 -10.40 4.27
C ARG A 57 7.74 -11.70 4.35
N SER A 58 6.48 -11.62 4.75
CA SER A 58 5.57 -12.74 4.64
C SER A 58 5.34 -13.13 3.18
N VAL A 59 4.74 -14.30 2.97
CA VAL A 59 4.12 -14.62 1.68
C VAL A 59 3.03 -13.59 1.35
N PHE A 60 2.78 -13.40 0.06
CA PHE A 60 1.69 -12.55 -0.39
C PHE A 60 0.35 -13.27 -0.21
N ASN A 61 -0.63 -12.52 0.28
CA ASN A 61 -2.03 -12.93 0.29
C ASN A 61 -2.78 -12.10 -0.72
N PHE A 62 -3.46 -12.77 -1.65
CA PHE A 62 -4.24 -12.10 -2.69
C PHE A 62 -5.72 -12.21 -2.37
N SER A 63 -6.46 -11.16 -2.70
CA SER A 63 -7.91 -11.16 -2.71
C SER A 63 -8.39 -10.34 -3.90
N PHE A 64 -9.63 -10.57 -4.28
CA PHE A 64 -10.27 -9.86 -5.37
C PHE A 64 -11.51 -9.16 -4.82
N CYS A 65 -11.73 -7.91 -5.22
CA CYS A 65 -12.94 -7.20 -4.85
C CYS A 65 -13.56 -6.49 -6.06
N VAL A 66 -14.87 -6.27 -5.95
CA VAL A 66 -15.61 -5.40 -6.86
C VAL A 66 -15.80 -4.09 -6.12
N SER A 67 -15.14 -3.04 -6.59
CA SER A 67 -15.29 -1.70 -6.04
C SER A 67 -16.30 -0.93 -6.86
N ASN A 68 -17.19 -0.23 -6.16
CA ASN A 68 -18.03 0.77 -6.79
C ASN A 68 -17.28 2.11 -6.87
N ASN A 69 -17.92 3.07 -7.53
CA ASN A 69 -17.33 4.35 -7.84
C ASN A 69 -16.98 5.18 -6.58
N SER A 70 -17.70 5.04 -5.46
CA SER A 70 -17.55 5.95 -4.31
C SER A 70 -16.20 5.82 -3.59
N MET A 71 -15.66 4.60 -3.47
CA MET A 71 -14.34 4.38 -2.86
C MET A 71 -13.21 4.96 -3.72
N LEU A 72 -13.34 4.82 -5.04
CA LEU A 72 -12.34 5.24 -6.02
C LEU A 72 -12.36 6.76 -6.23
N LYS A 73 -13.52 7.42 -6.12
CA LYS A 73 -13.65 8.90 -6.14
C LYS A 73 -12.76 9.59 -5.09
N LYS A 74 -12.54 8.98 -3.91
CA LYS A 74 -11.61 9.52 -2.89
C LYS A 74 -10.18 9.71 -3.44
N TYR A 75 -9.81 8.90 -4.43
CA TYR A 75 -8.50 8.88 -5.05
C TYR A 75 -8.49 9.56 -6.43
N GLY A 76 -9.52 10.35 -6.78
CA GLY A 76 -9.62 11.05 -8.07
C GLY A 76 -9.85 10.11 -9.25
N LEU A 77 -10.23 8.86 -8.99
CA LEU A 77 -10.54 7.87 -10.02
C LEU A 77 -12.02 7.98 -10.37
N HIS A 78 -12.30 8.49 -11.57
CA HIS A 78 -13.66 8.67 -12.07
C HIS A 78 -14.02 7.51 -12.98
N LEU A 79 -15.00 6.71 -12.54
CA LEU A 79 -15.64 5.70 -13.39
C LEU A 79 -17.02 6.19 -13.82
N PRO A 80 -17.60 5.62 -14.88
CA PRO A 80 -19.04 5.74 -15.13
C PRO A 80 -19.83 5.17 -13.93
N GLU A 81 -20.94 5.80 -13.55
CA GLU A 81 -21.72 5.37 -12.37
C GLU A 81 -22.35 3.97 -12.51
N THR A 82 -22.44 3.48 -13.74
CA THR A 82 -22.95 2.16 -14.09
C THR A 82 -21.89 1.06 -14.06
N GLU A 83 -20.61 1.40 -13.83
CA GLU A 83 -19.50 0.46 -13.92
C GLU A 83 -18.89 0.13 -12.57
N SER A 84 -18.67 -1.17 -12.34
CA SER A 84 -17.94 -1.67 -11.19
C SER A 84 -16.54 -2.09 -11.60
N MET A 85 -15.53 -1.73 -10.82
CA MET A 85 -14.15 -2.07 -11.12
C MET A 85 -13.72 -3.33 -10.37
N HIS A 86 -13.15 -4.25 -11.12
CA HIS A 86 -12.53 -5.46 -10.62
C HIS A 86 -11.10 -5.15 -10.16
N LEU A 87 -10.86 -5.26 -8.86
CA LEU A 87 -9.57 -4.88 -8.26
C LEU A 87 -8.91 -6.08 -7.60
N TRP A 88 -7.66 -6.31 -7.97
CA TRP A 88 -6.78 -7.18 -7.22
C TRP A 88 -6.25 -6.45 -6.01
N ILE A 89 -6.20 -7.15 -4.88
CA ILE A 89 -5.62 -6.67 -3.64
C ILE A 89 -4.52 -7.64 -3.24
N ARG A 90 -3.33 -7.11 -2.94
CA ARG A 90 -2.21 -7.87 -2.36
C ARG A 90 -1.96 -7.38 -0.94
N ARG A 91 -1.75 -8.33 -0.04
CA ARG A 91 -1.41 -8.07 1.36
C ARG A 91 -0.13 -8.80 1.72
N SER A 92 0.73 -8.15 2.48
CA SER A 92 1.90 -8.75 3.11
C SER A 92 2.22 -8.06 4.42
N SER A 93 3.02 -8.71 5.25
CA SER A 93 3.69 -8.06 6.37
C SER A 93 5.19 -8.05 6.15
N PHE A 94 5.85 -7.05 6.71
CA PHE A 94 7.29 -7.05 6.89
C PHE A 94 7.60 -7.16 8.37
N LEU A 95 8.69 -7.85 8.67
CA LEU A 95 9.27 -7.91 10.01
C LEU A 95 10.63 -7.22 9.95
N ILE A 96 10.77 -6.10 10.65
CA ILE A 96 12.02 -5.32 10.74
C ILE A 96 12.49 -5.42 12.18
N GLU A 97 13.63 -6.05 12.42
CA GLU A 97 14.14 -6.26 13.79
C GLU A 97 13.06 -6.86 14.72
N ASN A 98 12.35 -7.90 14.27
CA ASN A 98 11.23 -8.54 14.98
C ASN A 98 10.01 -7.65 15.24
N ARG A 99 9.89 -6.50 14.58
CA ARG A 99 8.74 -5.59 14.71
C ARG A 99 7.94 -5.53 13.39
N PRO A 100 6.63 -5.83 13.43
CA PRO A 100 5.85 -5.97 12.22
C PRO A 100 5.40 -4.63 11.67
N LEU A 101 5.22 -4.56 10.35
CA LEU A 101 4.33 -3.61 9.70
C LEU A 101 3.51 -4.34 8.63
N TRP A 102 2.39 -3.75 8.22
CA TRP A 102 1.51 -4.35 7.21
C TRP A 102 1.39 -3.47 5.99
N VAL A 103 1.28 -4.12 4.83
CA VAL A 103 1.14 -3.47 3.54
C VAL A 103 -0.07 -4.05 2.83
N VAL A 104 -0.91 -3.16 2.32
CA VAL A 104 -2.02 -3.46 1.42
C VAL A 104 -1.81 -2.68 0.14
N GLU A 105 -1.90 -3.37 -0.99
CA GLU A 105 -1.80 -2.77 -2.33
C GLU A 105 -3.04 -3.13 -3.12
N ILE A 106 -3.66 -2.12 -3.73
CA ILE A 106 -4.80 -2.27 -4.62
C ILE A 106 -4.31 -1.95 -6.03
N PHE A 107 -4.46 -2.91 -6.93
CA PHE A 107 -4.02 -2.83 -8.32
C PHE A 107 -5.15 -2.28 -9.17
N LEU A 108 -4.89 -1.14 -9.81
CA LEU A 108 -5.83 -0.48 -10.69
C LEU A 108 -5.67 -1.00 -12.12
N PRO A 109 -6.74 -1.03 -12.95
CA PRO A 109 -6.72 -1.64 -14.28
C PRO A 109 -5.61 -1.16 -15.20
N LYS A 110 -5.16 0.09 -15.08
CA LYS A 110 -4.04 0.62 -15.86
C LYS A 110 -2.77 -0.22 -15.72
N ILE A 111 -2.59 -0.92 -14.60
CA ILE A 111 -1.41 -1.77 -14.41
C ILE A 111 -1.31 -2.90 -15.43
N CYS A 112 -2.44 -3.37 -15.97
CA CYS A 112 -2.50 -4.41 -17.01
C CYS A 112 -2.07 -3.90 -18.39
N GLU A 113 -2.01 -2.59 -18.58
CA GLU A 113 -1.60 -1.95 -19.84
C GLU A 113 -0.12 -1.54 -19.85
N LEU A 114 0.56 -1.66 -18.70
CA LEU A 114 1.98 -1.39 -18.59
C LEU A 114 2.76 -2.44 -19.37
N LYS A 115 3.74 -1.98 -20.16
CA LYS A 115 4.62 -2.83 -20.96
C LYS A 115 5.91 -3.14 -20.23
#